data_AF-A0A7L3N5K0-F1
#
_entry.id   AF-A0A7L3N5K0-F1
#
_cell.length_a   1.000
_cell.length_b   1.000
_cell.length_c   1.000
_cell.angle_alpha   90.00
_cell.angle_beta   90.00
_cell.angle_gamma   90.00
#
_symmetry.space_group_name_H-M   'P 1'
#
loop_
_entity.id
_entity.type
_entity.pdbx_description
1 polymer ?
#
loop_
_entity_poly.entity_id
_entity_poly.type
_entity_poly.pdbx_seq_one_letter_code
_entity_poly.pdbx_strand_id
1 'polypeptide(L)'
;RPSAEFDGNVYRGEGIMPASPQDVWECIKPVAGGRRTKWDQNVKDFEVVEAVSDTVSVCRTTTPSAFMRIISPREFVDVVLVKQFEDGTLLSAATNVEHPLCPPQPNFVRGFNYPCGCFCIPLPGEPDRTQLLTFFQTDLGGYLPQTVVDSFFPASITGFYSNLTKAVKELQA
;
A
#
# COMPACT_ATOMS: atom_id res chain seq x y z
N ARG A 1 -11.54 -11.89 -3.79
CA ARG A 1 -11.59 -13.05 -4.72
C ARG A 1 -10.34 -13.89 -4.51
N PRO A 2 -10.32 -15.19 -4.82
CA PRO A 2 -9.09 -15.97 -4.76
C PRO A 2 -7.97 -15.35 -5.61
N SER A 3 -6.75 -15.40 -5.09
CA SER A 3 -5.52 -15.02 -5.77
C SER A 3 -5.13 -16.09 -6.79
N ALA A 4 -4.55 -15.65 -7.92
CA ALA A 4 -3.94 -16.56 -8.90
C ALA A 4 -2.45 -16.83 -8.61
N GLU A 5 -1.86 -16.06 -7.69
CA GLU A 5 -0.41 -16.02 -7.47
C GLU A 5 0.03 -16.77 -6.20
N PHE A 6 -0.90 -16.97 -5.26
CA PHE A 6 -0.66 -17.68 -4.00
C PHE A 6 -1.97 -18.23 -3.44
N ASP A 7 -1.87 -19.12 -2.45
CA ASP A 7 -3.02 -19.68 -1.74
C ASP A 7 -3.60 -18.66 -0.76
N GLY A 8 -4.38 -17.71 -1.31
CA GLY A 8 -5.01 -16.64 -0.57
C GLY A 8 -5.94 -15.80 -1.45
N ASN A 9 -6.08 -14.52 -1.12
CA ASN A 9 -7.08 -13.65 -1.74
C ASN A 9 -6.48 -12.36 -2.30
N VAL A 10 -7.11 -11.86 -3.37
CA VAL A 10 -7.01 -10.47 -3.82
C VAL A 10 -8.19 -9.70 -3.23
N TYR A 11 -7.88 -8.60 -2.55
CA TYR A 11 -8.86 -7.66 -2.02
C TYR A 11 -8.82 -6.37 -2.83
N ARG A 12 -10.00 -5.87 -3.20
CA ARG A 12 -10.16 -4.58 -3.88
C ARG A 12 -10.88 -3.62 -2.94
N GLY A 13 -10.25 -2.50 -2.65
CA GLY A 13 -10.88 -1.34 -2.05
C GLY A 13 -11.31 -0.34 -3.12
N GLU A 14 -12.42 0.35 -2.88
CA GLU A 14 -12.92 1.40 -3.74
C GLU A 14 -13.62 2.48 -2.89
N GLY A 15 -13.37 3.75 -3.21
CA GLY A 15 -14.04 4.87 -2.56
C GLY A 15 -13.73 6.20 -3.23
N ILE A 16 -14.55 7.21 -2.95
CA ILE A 16 -14.34 8.58 -3.40
C ILE A 16 -13.66 9.38 -2.29
N MET A 17 -12.46 9.87 -2.54
CA MET A 17 -11.72 10.74 -1.63
C MET A 17 -12.13 12.20 -1.84
N PRO A 18 -12.33 12.99 -0.77
CA PRO A 18 -12.72 14.40 -0.85
C PRO A 18 -11.52 15.32 -1.08
N ALA A 19 -10.67 14.98 -2.05
CA ALA A 19 -9.50 15.77 -2.44
C ALA A 19 -9.12 15.52 -3.90
N SER A 20 -8.30 16.42 -4.45
CA SER A 20 -7.79 16.29 -5.83
C SER A 20 -6.91 15.04 -5.99
N PRO A 21 -6.75 14.51 -7.22
CA PRO A 21 -5.91 13.34 -7.46
C PRO A 21 -4.47 13.54 -6.96
N GLN A 22 -3.94 14.75 -7.10
CA GLN A 22 -2.61 15.15 -6.64
C GLN A 22 -2.51 15.12 -5.12
N ASP A 23 -3.49 15.67 -4.39
CA ASP A 23 -3.48 15.67 -2.92
C ASP A 23 -3.58 14.25 -2.36
N VAL A 24 -4.46 13.42 -2.94
CA VAL A 24 -4.55 12.00 -2.59
C VAL A 24 -3.22 11.29 -2.89
N TRP A 25 -2.62 11.59 -4.04
CA TRP A 25 -1.34 11.04 -4.45
C TRP A 25 -0.20 11.41 -3.50
N GLU A 26 -0.12 12.67 -3.06
CA GLU A 26 0.88 13.13 -2.08
C GLU A 26 0.81 12.35 -0.76
N CYS A 27 -0.39 11.88 -0.37
CA CYS A 27 -0.57 11.05 0.82
C CYS A 27 -0.11 9.60 0.61
N ILE A 28 -0.20 9.04 -0.60
CA ILE A 28 0.01 7.60 -0.85
C ILE A 28 1.30 7.27 -1.60
N LYS A 29 1.92 8.24 -2.28
CA LYS A 29 3.06 7.99 -3.18
C LYS A 29 4.22 7.31 -2.46
N PRO A 30 4.88 6.32 -3.11
CA PRO A 30 5.90 5.47 -2.50
C PRO A 30 7.25 6.19 -2.41
N VAL A 31 7.39 7.12 -1.47
CA VAL A 31 8.64 7.88 -1.26
C VAL A 31 9.15 7.77 0.17
N ALA A 32 10.47 7.65 0.34
CA ALA A 32 11.13 7.65 1.64
C ALA A 32 10.83 8.96 2.39
N GLY A 33 10.52 8.87 3.68
CA GLY A 33 10.10 10.03 4.49
C GLY A 33 8.75 10.64 4.07
N GLY A 34 8.02 9.99 3.16
CA GLY A 34 6.72 10.43 2.69
C GLY A 34 5.62 10.40 3.75
N ARG A 35 4.46 10.96 3.39
CA ARG A 35 3.31 11.08 4.30
C ARG A 35 2.72 9.74 4.71
N ARG A 36 2.92 8.67 3.93
CA ARG A 36 2.31 7.36 4.16
C ARG A 36 2.52 6.83 5.58
N THR A 37 3.74 6.97 6.10
CA THR A 37 4.13 6.57 7.47
C THR A 37 3.44 7.36 8.58
N LYS A 38 2.82 8.50 8.27
CA LYS A 38 2.19 9.40 9.26
C LYS A 38 0.74 9.03 9.55
N TRP A 39 0.05 8.42 8.59
CA TRP A 39 -1.39 8.17 8.70
C TRP A 39 -1.78 6.71 8.48
N ASP A 40 -0.99 5.92 7.75
CA ASP A 40 -1.28 4.50 7.54
C ASP A 40 -0.77 3.68 8.73
N GLN A 41 -1.70 3.21 9.56
CA GLN A 41 -1.39 2.42 10.75
C GLN A 41 -0.71 1.08 10.44
N ASN A 42 -0.78 0.62 9.19
CA ASN A 42 -0.10 -0.60 8.76
C ASN A 42 1.29 -0.34 8.17
N VAL A 43 1.75 0.91 8.11
CA VAL A 43 3.08 1.28 7.61
C VAL A 43 3.86 1.95 8.74
N LYS A 44 4.88 1.24 9.24
CA LYS A 44 5.79 1.76 10.27
C LYS A 44 6.93 2.55 9.63
N ASP A 45 7.54 1.99 8.59
CA ASP A 45 8.66 2.61 7.89
C ASP A 45 8.61 2.30 6.39
N PHE A 46 9.18 3.19 5.60
CA PHE A 46 9.25 3.08 4.15
C PHE A 46 10.62 3.59 3.65
N GLU A 47 11.36 2.68 3.02
CA GLU A 47 12.72 2.92 2.55
C GLU A 47 12.78 2.67 1.03
N VAL A 48 13.50 3.54 0.30
CA VAL A 48 13.88 3.25 -1.08
C VAL A 48 15.23 2.55 -1.04
N VAL A 49 15.24 1.26 -1.39
CA VAL A 49 16.45 0.41 -1.39
C VAL A 49 17.30 0.69 -2.63
N GLU A 50 16.64 0.80 -3.79
CA GLU A 50 17.29 1.10 -5.07
C GLU A 50 16.34 1.90 -5.96
N ALA A 51 16.84 2.98 -6.56
CA ALA A 51 16.14 3.68 -7.65
C ALA A 51 16.61 3.10 -8.99
N VAL A 52 15.75 2.32 -9.65
CA VAL A 52 16.05 1.66 -10.93
C VAL A 52 15.88 2.64 -12.10
N SER A 53 14.89 3.52 -12.01
CA SER A 53 14.65 4.64 -12.91
C SER A 53 13.88 5.76 -12.19
N ASP A 54 13.54 6.84 -12.91
CA ASP A 54 12.70 7.92 -12.39
C ASP A 54 11.30 7.46 -11.94
N THR A 55 10.84 6.31 -12.44
CA THR A 55 9.50 5.77 -12.20
C THR A 55 9.49 4.39 -11.58
N VAL A 56 10.64 3.72 -11.47
CA VAL A 56 10.76 2.37 -10.93
C VAL A 56 11.77 2.35 -9.80
N SER A 57 11.38 1.80 -8.65
CA SER A 57 12.25 1.66 -7.49
C SER A 57 11.99 0.35 -6.76
N VAL A 58 13.04 -0.23 -6.16
CA VAL A 58 12.89 -1.28 -5.16
C VAL A 58 12.75 -0.61 -3.80
N CYS A 59 11.66 -0.91 -3.10
CA CYS A 59 11.32 -0.31 -1.83
C CYS A 59 11.16 -1.38 -0.76
N ARG A 60 11.48 -1.02 0.48
CA ARG A 60 11.21 -1.82 1.66
C ARG A 60 10.14 -1.14 2.50
N THR A 61 9.10 -1.88 2.83
CA THR A 61 8.06 -1.42 3.76
C THR A 61 8.10 -2.29 5.01
N THR A 62 8.13 -1.68 6.19
CA THR A 62 7.95 -2.41 7.45
C THR A 62 6.61 -2.07 8.08
N THR A 63 6.00 -3.07 8.72
CA THR A 63 4.70 -2.94 9.37
C THR A 63 4.83 -3.17 10.87
N PRO A 64 4.00 -2.50 11.70
CA PRO A 64 3.96 -2.81 13.12
C PRO A 64 3.24 -4.15 13.36
N SER A 65 3.23 -4.61 14.61
CA SER A 65 2.32 -5.69 15.00
C SER A 65 0.87 -5.26 14.77
N ALA A 66 0.04 -6.18 14.28
CA ALA A 66 -1.37 -5.95 13.99
C ALA A 66 -2.26 -6.99 14.68
N PHE A 67 -3.58 -6.75 14.62
CA PHE A 67 -4.62 -7.66 15.10
C PHE A 67 -4.36 -8.15 16.54
N MET A 68 -4.30 -7.19 17.49
CA MET A 68 -4.02 -7.45 18.90
C MET A 68 -2.69 -8.21 19.14
N ARG A 69 -1.67 -7.93 18.33
CA ARG A 69 -0.33 -8.55 18.35
C ARG A 69 -0.30 -10.03 17.94
N ILE A 70 -1.39 -10.58 17.44
CA ILE A 70 -1.42 -11.93 16.83
C ILE A 70 -0.55 -11.94 15.57
N ILE A 71 -0.59 -10.83 14.81
CA ILE A 71 0.28 -10.61 13.66
C ILE A 71 1.49 -9.82 14.16
N SER A 72 2.64 -10.49 14.32
CA SER A 72 3.97 -9.87 14.50
C SER A 72 4.36 -8.84 13.40
N PRO A 73 5.44 -8.07 13.55
CA PRO A 73 5.92 -7.17 12.50
C PRO A 73 6.27 -7.91 11.20
N ARG A 74 5.93 -7.32 10.05
CA ARG A 74 6.33 -7.81 8.72
C ARG A 74 7.28 -6.82 8.05
N GLU A 75 8.08 -7.35 7.14
CA GLU A 75 8.73 -6.56 6.11
C GLU A 75 8.34 -7.06 4.72
N PHE A 76 8.25 -6.12 3.77
CA PHE A 76 7.96 -6.36 2.36
C PHE A 76 9.04 -5.69 1.53
N VAL A 77 9.51 -6.37 0.50
CA VAL A 77 10.48 -5.84 -0.46
C VAL A 77 9.86 -5.94 -1.83
N ASP A 78 9.53 -4.79 -2.41
CA ASP A 78 8.72 -4.71 -3.61
C ASP A 78 9.43 -3.87 -4.66
N VAL A 79 9.37 -4.30 -5.92
CA VAL A 79 9.57 -3.39 -7.05
C VAL A 79 8.29 -2.60 -7.24
N VAL A 80 8.42 -1.28 -7.30
CA VAL A 80 7.31 -0.33 -7.38
C VAL A 80 7.45 0.50 -8.63
N LEU A 81 6.39 0.56 -9.44
CA LEU A 81 6.23 1.42 -10.60
C LEU A 81 5.27 2.55 -10.25
N VAL A 82 5.68 3.78 -10.51
CA VAL A 82 4.81 4.96 -10.52
C VAL A 82 4.53 5.38 -11.96
N LYS A 83 3.27 5.67 -12.28
CA LYS A 83 2.89 6.13 -13.63
C LYS A 83 1.77 7.16 -13.57
N GLN A 84 1.84 8.17 -14.42
CA GLN A 84 0.72 9.05 -14.74
C GLN A 84 0.20 8.72 -16.15
N PHE A 85 -1.11 8.58 -16.28
CA PHE A 85 -1.79 8.36 -17.56
C PHE A 85 -2.28 9.67 -18.17
N GLU A 86 -2.62 9.64 -19.46
CA GLU A 86 -3.08 10.82 -20.22
C GLU A 86 -4.39 11.41 -19.67
N ASP A 87 -5.24 10.57 -19.08
CA ASP A 87 -6.49 10.97 -18.43
C ASP A 87 -6.28 11.63 -17.06
N GLY A 88 -5.02 11.76 -16.60
CA GLY A 88 -4.65 12.30 -15.30
C GLY A 88 -4.63 11.27 -14.18
N THR A 89 -4.94 10.00 -14.45
CA THR A 89 -4.86 8.92 -13.45
C THR A 89 -3.42 8.73 -12.97
N LEU A 90 -3.23 8.69 -11.65
CA LEU A 90 -1.94 8.39 -11.01
C LEU A 90 -1.96 6.97 -10.46
N LEU A 91 -0.95 6.18 -10.78
CA LEU A 91 -0.81 4.78 -10.43
C LEU A 91 0.47 4.55 -9.63
N SER A 92 0.34 3.80 -8.53
CA SER A 92 1.44 3.02 -7.95
C SER A 92 1.11 1.56 -8.14
N ALA A 93 1.95 0.79 -8.84
CA ALA A 93 1.85 -0.66 -8.94
C ALA A 93 3.07 -1.28 -8.27
N ALA A 94 2.89 -2.39 -7.55
CA ALA A 94 3.98 -3.05 -6.85
C ALA A 94 3.87 -4.58 -6.93
N THR A 95 5.00 -5.26 -6.88
CA THR A 95 5.10 -6.70 -6.66
C THR A 95 6.41 -7.02 -5.96
N ASN A 96 6.43 -8.12 -5.21
CA ASN A 96 7.58 -8.54 -4.42
C ASN A 96 8.78 -8.86 -5.32
N VAL A 97 9.97 -8.64 -4.77
CA VAL A 97 11.24 -8.97 -5.40
C VAL A 97 12.27 -9.34 -4.35
N GLU A 98 13.16 -10.27 -4.67
CA GLU A 98 14.35 -10.51 -3.87
C GLU A 98 15.43 -9.47 -4.23
N HIS A 99 16.07 -8.90 -3.21
CA HIS A 99 17.09 -7.88 -3.40
C HIS A 99 18.33 -8.15 -2.54
N PRO A 100 19.54 -8.25 -3.11
CA PRO A 100 20.76 -8.58 -2.35
C PRO A 100 21.07 -7.60 -1.22
N LEU A 101 20.74 -6.32 -1.38
CA LEU A 101 20.92 -5.29 -0.35
C LEU A 101 19.86 -5.31 0.75
N CYS A 102 18.80 -6.10 0.59
CA CYS A 102 17.70 -6.18 1.55
C CYS A 102 17.36 -7.64 1.91
N PRO A 103 18.32 -8.39 2.50
CA PRO A 103 18.06 -9.75 2.97
C PRO A 103 17.06 -9.74 4.13
N PRO A 104 16.40 -10.90 4.43
CA PRO A 104 15.50 -11.03 5.55
C PRO A 104 16.11 -10.52 6.87
N GLN A 105 15.42 -9.59 7.53
CA GLN A 105 15.92 -8.98 8.76
C GLN A 105 15.41 -9.71 10.01
N PRO A 106 16.23 -9.82 11.08
CA PRO A 106 15.76 -10.38 12.34
C PRO A 106 14.59 -9.54 12.88
N ASN A 107 13.67 -10.21 13.59
CA ASN A 107 12.44 -9.65 14.18
C ASN A 107 11.32 -9.29 13.21
N PHE A 108 11.51 -9.49 11.91
CA PHE A 108 10.45 -9.37 10.92
C PHE A 108 10.15 -10.72 10.27
N VAL A 109 8.87 -10.97 10.01
CA VAL A 109 8.47 -12.01 9.06
C VAL A 109 8.51 -11.39 7.66
N ARG A 110 9.22 -12.01 6.71
CA ARG A 110 9.18 -11.59 5.30
C ARG A 110 7.80 -11.93 4.74
N GLY A 111 7.04 -10.92 4.38
CA GLY A 111 5.81 -11.05 3.60
C GLY A 111 6.07 -10.79 2.12
N PHE A 112 5.09 -11.16 1.29
CA PHE A 112 5.17 -11.03 -0.16
C PHE A 112 3.92 -10.31 -0.67
N ASN A 113 4.10 -9.14 -1.27
CA ASN A 113 3.05 -8.53 -2.07
C ASN A 113 3.12 -9.12 -3.48
N TYR A 114 2.05 -9.74 -3.93
CA TYR A 114 1.84 -10.02 -5.36
C TYR A 114 1.25 -8.77 -6.03
N PRO A 115 1.06 -8.73 -7.37
CA PRO A 115 0.63 -7.53 -8.08
C PRO A 115 -0.48 -6.76 -7.37
N CYS A 116 -0.10 -5.61 -6.81
CA CYS A 116 -0.93 -4.78 -5.94
C CYS A 116 -0.69 -3.30 -6.24
N GLY A 117 -1.43 -2.41 -5.59
CA GLY A 117 -1.22 -0.98 -5.78
C GLY A 117 -2.47 -0.12 -5.64
N CYS A 118 -2.40 1.08 -6.19
CA CYS A 118 -3.47 2.07 -6.11
C CYS A 118 -3.60 2.88 -7.41
N PHE A 119 -4.84 3.26 -7.72
CA PHE A 119 -5.18 4.20 -8.78
C PHE A 119 -5.89 5.40 -8.16
N CYS A 120 -5.34 6.60 -8.35
CA CYS A 120 -6.00 7.87 -8.10
C CYS A 120 -6.58 8.37 -9.42
N ILE A 121 -7.88 8.18 -9.61
CA ILE A 121 -8.58 8.45 -10.86
C ILE A 121 -9.32 9.79 -10.72
N PRO A 122 -9.06 10.77 -11.60
CA PRO A 122 -9.82 12.02 -11.64
C PRO A 122 -11.29 11.77 -11.95
N LEU A 123 -12.19 12.51 -11.30
CA LEU A 123 -13.61 12.50 -11.62
C LEU A 123 -13.95 13.64 -12.59
N PRO A 124 -14.58 13.35 -13.75
CA PRO A 124 -14.96 14.39 -14.71
C PRO A 124 -15.87 15.47 -14.07
N GLY A 125 -15.41 16.71 -14.11
CA GLY A 125 -16.16 17.85 -13.55
C GLY A 125 -16.09 18.02 -12.04
N GLU A 126 -15.37 17.16 -11.32
CA GLU A 126 -15.21 17.20 -9.86
C GLU A 126 -13.70 17.23 -9.48
N PRO A 127 -12.98 18.34 -9.71
CA PRO A 127 -11.53 18.42 -9.53
C PRO A 127 -11.06 18.20 -8.08
N ASP A 128 -11.93 18.47 -7.11
CA ASP A 128 -11.67 18.29 -5.67
C ASP A 128 -12.09 16.89 -5.17
N ARG A 129 -12.31 15.94 -6.08
CA ARG A 129 -12.66 14.56 -5.74
C ARG A 129 -11.91 13.56 -6.61
N THR A 130 -11.57 12.44 -6.00
CA THR A 130 -10.79 11.38 -6.64
C THR A 130 -11.44 10.03 -6.38
N GLN A 131 -11.64 9.23 -7.42
CA GLN A 131 -11.93 7.81 -7.23
C GLN A 131 -10.63 7.09 -6.92
N LEU A 132 -10.54 6.50 -5.73
CA LEU A 132 -9.40 5.72 -5.29
C LEU A 132 -9.71 4.23 -5.37
N LEU A 133 -9.02 3.52 -6.26
CA LEU A 133 -8.99 2.07 -6.26
C LEU A 133 -7.73 1.58 -5.58
N THR A 134 -7.85 0.56 -4.73
CA THR A 134 -6.70 -0.10 -4.12
C THR A 134 -6.81 -1.60 -4.28
N PHE A 135 -5.68 -2.25 -4.50
CA PHE A 135 -5.57 -3.69 -4.63
C PHE A 135 -4.55 -4.18 -3.61
N PHE A 136 -4.99 -5.09 -2.74
CA PHE A 136 -4.14 -5.74 -1.75
C PHE A 136 -4.11 -7.24 -2.08
N GLN A 137 -2.93 -7.74 -2.40
CA GLN A 137 -2.70 -9.14 -2.74
C GLN A 137 -1.45 -9.60 -1.99
N THR A 138 -1.60 -9.72 -0.67
CA THR A 138 -0.48 -9.82 0.25
C THR A 138 -0.49 -11.18 0.94
N ASP A 139 0.60 -11.92 0.81
CA ASP A 139 0.94 -13.02 1.71
C ASP A 139 1.72 -12.46 2.90
N LEU A 140 1.16 -12.61 4.11
CA LEU A 140 1.77 -12.13 5.35
C LEU A 140 2.94 -13.01 5.83
N GLY A 141 3.13 -14.17 5.21
CA GLY A 141 4.11 -15.18 5.58
C GLY A 141 3.92 -15.75 6.99
N GLY A 142 4.82 -16.65 7.36
CA GLY A 142 4.84 -17.30 8.66
C GLY A 142 3.66 -18.25 8.88
N TYR A 143 3.31 -18.49 10.14
CA TYR A 143 2.33 -19.50 10.56
C TYR A 143 1.07 -18.85 11.11
N LEU A 144 0.29 -18.19 10.25
CA LEU A 144 -0.97 -17.56 10.63
C LEU A 144 -2.17 -18.47 10.28
N PRO A 145 -3.15 -18.62 11.18
CA PRO A 145 -4.44 -19.22 10.81
C PRO A 145 -5.14 -18.39 9.73
N GLN A 146 -5.70 -19.05 8.72
CA GLN A 146 -6.39 -18.36 7.62
C GLN A 146 -7.50 -17.41 8.10
N THR A 147 -8.22 -17.78 9.17
CA THR A 147 -9.28 -16.96 9.77
C THR A 147 -8.79 -15.61 10.29
N VAL A 148 -7.55 -15.55 10.79
CA VAL A 148 -6.90 -14.29 11.21
C VAL A 148 -6.62 -13.42 10.00
N VAL A 149 -6.08 -14.01 8.94
CA VAL A 149 -5.76 -13.32 7.67
C VAL A 149 -7.04 -12.76 7.03
N ASP A 150 -8.08 -13.59 6.94
CA ASP A 150 -9.37 -13.23 6.34
C ASP A 150 -10.11 -12.13 7.11
N SER A 151 -9.91 -12.04 8.42
CA SER A 151 -10.48 -10.97 9.26
C SER A 151 -9.65 -9.69 9.19
N PHE A 152 -8.32 -9.82 9.08
CA PHE A 152 -7.39 -8.69 9.10
C PHE A 152 -7.55 -7.81 7.86
N PHE A 153 -7.54 -8.38 6.64
CA PHE A 153 -7.50 -7.57 5.42
C PHE A 153 -8.72 -6.66 5.24
N PRO A 154 -9.98 -7.12 5.41
CA PRO A 154 -11.15 -6.22 5.30
C PRO A 154 -11.11 -5.06 6.30
N ALA A 155 -10.70 -5.33 7.54
CA ALA A 155 -10.56 -4.30 8.57
C ALA A 155 -9.44 -3.32 8.23
N SER A 156 -8.30 -3.83 7.75
CA SER A 156 -7.14 -3.06 7.30
C SER A 156 -7.49 -2.10 6.16
N ILE A 157 -8.21 -2.58 5.14
CA ILE A 157 -8.67 -1.78 4.00
C ILE A 157 -9.63 -0.68 4.46
N THR A 158 -10.59 -1.02 5.33
CA THR A 158 -11.53 -0.02 5.85
C THR A 158 -10.81 1.07 6.66
N GLY A 159 -9.85 0.66 7.50
CA GLY A 159 -9.00 1.57 8.26
C GLY A 159 -8.14 2.46 7.36
N PHE A 160 -7.58 1.91 6.28
CA PHE A 160 -6.82 2.64 5.28
C PHE A 160 -7.64 3.79 4.67
N TYR A 161 -8.86 3.52 4.16
CA TYR A 161 -9.69 4.57 3.55
C TYR A 161 -10.11 5.63 4.59
N SER A 162 -10.46 5.21 5.81
CA SER A 162 -10.83 6.11 6.91
C SER A 162 -9.67 7.05 7.31
N ASN A 163 -8.46 6.50 7.46
CA ASN A 163 -7.29 7.27 7.85
C ASN A 163 -6.80 8.17 6.72
N LEU A 164 -6.81 7.69 5.47
CA LEU A 164 -6.48 8.51 4.31
C LEU A 164 -7.42 9.71 4.18
N THR A 165 -8.73 9.50 4.38
CA THR A 165 -9.72 10.58 4.35
C THR A 165 -9.42 11.68 5.37
N LYS A 166 -8.88 11.33 6.55
CA LYS A 166 -8.43 12.31 7.54
C LYS A 166 -7.16 13.03 7.08
N ALA A 167 -6.18 12.27 6.60
CA ALA A 167 -4.89 12.80 6.15
C ALA A 167 -5.02 13.80 4.99
N VAL A 168 -5.92 13.55 4.03
CA VAL A 168 -6.14 14.48 2.91
C VAL A 168 -6.86 15.76 3.37
N LYS A 169 -7.76 15.67 4.36
CA LYS A 169 -8.40 16.86 4.95
C LYS A 169 -7.40 17.73 5.72
N GLU A 170 -6.46 17.10 6.42
CA GLU A 170 -5.37 17.80 7.10
C GLU A 170 -4.39 18.46 6.13
N LEU A 171 -4.23 17.92 4.92
CA LEU A 171 -3.39 18.51 3.88
C LEU A 171 -3.98 19.82 3.32
N GLN A 172 -5.31 19.91 3.30
CA GLN A 172 -6.07 21.05 2.79
C GLN A 172 -6.30 22.16 3.81
N ALA A 173 -5.97 21.91 5.09
CA ALA A 173 -6.13 22.83 6.21
C ALA A 173 -4.91 23.75 6.39
#